data_AF-A0A392R4N9-F1
#
_entry.id   AF-A0A392R4N9-F1
#
_cell.length_a   1.000
_cell.length_b   1.000
_cell.length_c   1.000
_cell.angle_alpha   90.00
_cell.angle_beta   90.00
_cell.angle_gamma   90.00
#
_symmetry.space_group_name_H-M   'P 1'
#
loop_
_entity.id
_entity.type
_entity.pdbx_description
1 polymer ?
#
loop_
_entity_poly.entity_id
_entity_poly.type
_entity_poly.pdbx_seq_one_letter_code
_entity_poly.pdbx_strand_id
1 'polypeptide(L)'
;MQSVYLNRNPTAKAILDLVHSVENNSLCYDHLAFRTFGVNGYGIDSLAQFFLDYGYTQRDELRFPGKKLRALWFSPPADSFSGNGSGMNGPLPRIFIS
;
A
#
# COMPACT_ATOMS: atom_id res chain seq x y z
N MET A 1 -5.55 8.35 1.61
CA MET A 1 -4.96 7.54 2.70
C MET A 1 -3.68 8.19 3.28
N GLN A 2 -2.69 8.61 2.46
CA GLN A 2 -1.43 9.20 2.93
C GLN A 2 -1.58 10.37 3.93
N SER A 3 -2.43 11.36 3.64
CA SER A 3 -2.55 12.57 4.49
C SER A 3 -2.86 12.21 5.95
N VAL A 4 -3.80 11.29 6.18
CA VAL A 4 -4.14 10.81 7.53
C VAL A 4 -2.95 10.10 8.18
N TYR A 5 -2.22 9.27 7.42
CA TYR A 5 -1.04 8.57 7.92
C TYR A 5 0.06 9.55 8.34
N LEU A 6 0.45 10.49 7.49
CA LEU A 6 1.53 11.44 7.80
C LEU A 6 1.16 12.42 8.92
N ASN A 7 -0.10 12.81 9.03
CA ASN A 7 -0.57 13.66 10.13
C ASN A 7 -0.49 12.97 11.50
N ARG A 8 -0.54 11.64 11.54
CA ARG A 8 -0.48 10.85 12.78
C ARG A 8 0.90 10.24 13.05
N ASN A 9 1.79 10.23 12.07
CA ASN A 9 3.11 9.60 12.14
C ASN A 9 4.20 10.63 11.82
N PRO A 10 4.53 11.53 12.77
CA PRO A 10 5.48 12.62 12.53
C PRO A 10 6.86 12.11 12.10
N THR A 11 7.30 10.96 12.62
CA THR A 11 8.57 10.33 12.21
C THR A 11 8.56 9.94 10.73
N ALA A 12 7.47 9.34 10.23
CA ALA A 12 7.37 8.95 8.83
C ALA A 12 7.38 10.19 7.92
N LYS A 13 6.69 11.26 8.32
CA LYS A 13 6.72 12.54 7.61
C LYS A 13 8.13 13.13 7.58
N ALA A 14 8.80 13.20 8.72
CA ALA A 14 10.16 13.76 8.80
C ALA A 14 11.17 13.00 7.94
N ILE A 15 11.06 11.66 7.89
CA ILE A 15 11.93 10.84 7.03
C ILE A 15 11.61 11.09 5.55
N LEU A 16 10.33 11.17 5.17
CA LEU A 16 9.96 11.50 3.78
C LEU A 16 10.51 12.87 3.37
N ASP A 17 10.32 13.89 4.21
CA ASP A 17 10.82 15.25 3.96
C ASP A 17 12.36 15.26 3.84
N LEU A 18 13.07 14.49 4.69
CA LEU A 18 14.52 14.35 4.62
C LEU A 18 14.97 13.69 3.31
N VAL A 19 14.36 12.56 2.93
CA VAL A 19 14.69 11.86 1.68
C VAL A 19 14.42 12.75 0.46
N HIS A 20 13.31 13.48 0.46
CA HIS A 20 13.00 14.47 -0.59
C HIS A 20 14.00 15.64 -0.66
N SER A 21 14.70 15.96 0.43
CA SER A 21 15.71 17.03 0.43
C SER A 21 17.06 16.60 -0.14
N VAL A 22 17.34 15.29 -0.19
CA VAL A 22 18.60 14.74 -0.71
C VAL A 22 18.45 14.11 -2.09
N GLU A 23 17.28 13.57 -2.42
CA GLU A 23 16.98 13.01 -3.74
C GLU A 23 16.08 13.95 -4.54
N ASN A 24 16.36 14.07 -5.84
CA ASN A 24 15.63 14.97 -6.75
C ASN A 24 14.27 14.38 -7.17
N ASN A 25 13.45 14.06 -6.17
CA ASN A 25 12.06 13.64 -6.30
C ASN A 25 11.85 12.29 -7.01
N SER A 26 12.76 11.33 -6.87
CA SER A 26 12.65 9.95 -7.41
C SER A 26 11.92 8.96 -6.50
N LEU A 27 11.52 9.39 -5.30
CA LEU A 27 10.92 8.50 -4.29
C LEU A 27 9.63 7.87 -4.81
N CYS A 28 9.56 6.54 -4.78
CA CYS A 28 8.37 5.77 -5.17
C CYS A 28 7.91 4.91 -4.00
N TYR A 29 6.61 4.72 -3.85
CA TYR A 29 6.07 3.80 -2.84
C TYR A 29 6.05 2.38 -3.37
N ASP A 30 6.81 1.51 -2.70
CA ASP A 30 6.88 0.08 -3.04
C ASP A 30 5.53 -0.63 -2.81
N HIS A 31 4.96 -0.43 -1.62
CA HIS A 31 3.66 -0.96 -1.22
C HIS A 31 2.98 -0.15 -0.11
N LEU A 32 1.66 -0.33 0.03
CA LEU A 32 0.87 0.09 1.18
C LEU A 32 0.34 -1.15 1.91
N ALA A 33 0.35 -1.13 3.24
CA ALA A 33 -0.10 -2.25 4.07
C ALA A 33 -1.29 -1.87 4.95
N PHE A 34 -2.28 -2.77 5.01
CA PHE A 34 -3.51 -2.60 5.79
C PHE A 34 -3.76 -3.82 6.68
N ARG A 35 -4.47 -3.60 7.80
CA ARG A 35 -4.89 -4.65 8.72
C ARG A 35 -6.40 -4.70 8.85
N THR A 36 -6.93 -5.90 8.96
CA THR A 36 -8.34 -6.22 9.00
C THR A 36 -8.62 -7.23 10.12
N PHE A 37 -9.90 -7.47 10.42
CA PHE A 37 -10.31 -8.56 11.31
C PHE A 37 -10.95 -9.65 10.48
N GLY A 38 -10.44 -10.88 10.56
CA GLY A 38 -10.97 -12.05 9.84
C GLY A 38 -12.35 -12.53 10.33
N VAL A 39 -13.33 -11.63 10.35
CA VAL A 39 -14.73 -11.83 10.71
C VAL A 39 -15.63 -11.32 9.59
N ASN A 40 -16.89 -11.77 9.56
CA ASN A 40 -17.82 -11.52 8.45
C ASN A 40 -17.94 -10.02 8.12
N GLY A 41 -17.57 -9.65 6.90
CA GLY A 41 -17.67 -8.27 6.38
C GLY A 41 -16.52 -7.34 6.77
N TYR A 42 -15.55 -7.78 7.57
CA TYR A 42 -14.45 -6.93 8.07
C TYR A 42 -13.05 -7.48 7.78
N GLY A 43 -12.95 -8.58 7.02
CA GLY A 43 -11.69 -9.21 6.63
C GLY A 43 -11.06 -8.61 5.37
N ILE A 44 -10.09 -9.31 4.80
CA ILE A 44 -9.34 -8.85 3.61
C ILE A 44 -10.26 -8.40 2.48
N ASP A 45 -11.32 -9.18 2.20
CA ASP A 45 -12.21 -8.94 1.06
C ASP A 45 -12.94 -7.60 1.14
N SER A 46 -13.25 -7.11 2.35
CA SER A 46 -13.96 -5.83 2.52
C SER A 46 -13.15 -4.63 2.06
N LEU A 47 -11.81 -4.72 2.17
CA LEU A 47 -10.90 -3.69 1.70
C LEU A 47 -10.34 -4.00 0.30
N ALA A 48 -10.14 -5.27 -0.02
CA ALA A 48 -9.64 -5.71 -1.33
C ALA A 48 -10.56 -5.25 -2.47
N GLN A 49 -11.88 -5.30 -2.27
CA GLN A 49 -12.84 -4.92 -3.30
C GLN A 49 -12.58 -3.52 -3.87
N PHE A 50 -12.27 -2.55 -3.01
CA PHE A 50 -11.92 -1.19 -3.45
C PHE A 50 -10.73 -1.19 -4.42
N PHE A 51 -9.68 -1.97 -4.16
CA PHE A 51 -8.51 -2.01 -5.04
C PHE A 51 -8.80 -2.78 -6.34
N LEU A 52 -9.56 -3.87 -6.26
CA LEU A 52 -10.00 -4.64 -7.42
C LEU A 52 -10.83 -3.78 -8.40
N ASP A 53 -11.71 -2.92 -7.88
CA ASP A 53 -12.51 -1.99 -8.69
C ASP A 53 -11.63 -0.99 -9.47
N TYR A 54 -10.41 -0.72 -9.00
CA TYR A 54 -9.40 0.13 -9.66
C TYR A 54 -8.35 -0.68 -10.45
N GLY A 55 -8.63 -1.94 -10.77
CA GLY A 55 -7.82 -2.75 -11.67
C GLY A 55 -6.60 -3.43 -11.02
N TYR A 56 -6.52 -3.46 -9.69
CA TYR A 56 -5.52 -4.30 -9.02
C TYR A 56 -5.86 -5.78 -9.22
N THR A 57 -4.81 -6.61 -9.26
CA THR A 57 -4.95 -8.07 -9.39
C THR A 57 -4.47 -8.74 -8.12
N GLN A 58 -5.31 -9.60 -7.52
CA GLN A 58 -4.90 -10.44 -6.38
C GLN A 58 -3.77 -11.38 -6.78
N ARG A 59 -2.82 -11.56 -5.87
CA ARG A 59 -1.64 -12.43 -6.02
C ARG A 59 -1.59 -13.44 -4.87
N ASP A 60 -0.39 -13.81 -4.45
CA ASP A 60 -0.18 -14.91 -3.51
C ASP A 60 -0.78 -14.65 -2.12
N GLU A 61 -1.14 -15.75 -1.47
CA GLU A 61 -1.51 -15.76 -0.05
C GLU A 61 -0.31 -16.08 0.83
N LEU A 62 -0.18 -15.35 1.93
CA LEU A 62 0.80 -15.60 2.97
C LEU A 62 0.08 -15.97 4.28
N ARG A 63 0.65 -16.93 5.02
CA ARG A 63 0.15 -17.35 6.33
C ARG A 63 1.22 -17.16 7.39
N PHE A 64 0.82 -16.60 8.52
CA PHE A 64 1.69 -16.38 9.69
C PHE A 64 1.08 -17.09 10.90
N PRO A 65 1.24 -18.42 11.04
CA PRO A 65 0.57 -19.21 12.08
C PRO A 65 0.88 -18.72 13.50
N GLY A 66 2.13 -18.38 13.79
CA GLY A 66 2.54 -17.86 15.10
C GLY A 66 1.87 -16.54 15.49
N LYS A 67 1.36 -15.77 14.51
CA LYS A 67 0.62 -14.53 14.73
C LYS A 67 -0.89 -14.69 14.52
N LYS A 68 -1.35 -15.88 14.11
CA LYS A 68 -2.74 -16.14 13.69
C LYS A 68 -3.22 -15.19 12.58
N LEU A 69 -2.33 -14.86 11.62
CA LEU A 69 -2.65 -13.96 10.50
C LEU A 69 -2.63 -14.69 9.16
N ARG A 70 -3.45 -14.20 8.24
CA ARG A 70 -3.47 -14.52 6.81
C ARG A 70 -3.34 -13.20 6.06
N ALA A 71 -2.64 -13.18 4.94
CA ALA A 71 -2.51 -11.98 4.13
C ALA A 71 -2.60 -12.30 2.64
N LEU A 72 -3.08 -11.33 1.87
CA LEU A 72 -3.03 -11.33 0.41
C LEU A 72 -2.31 -10.06 -0.04
N TRP A 73 -1.58 -10.16 -1.15
CA TRP A 73 -1.04 -8.98 -1.82
C TRP A 73 -1.66 -8.80 -3.21
N PHE A 74 -1.67 -7.56 -3.69
CA PHE A 74 -2.31 -7.16 -4.92
C PHE A 74 -1.34 -6.31 -5.75
N SER A 75 -1.17 -6.66 -7.02
CA SER A 75 -0.34 -5.89 -7.95
C SER A 75 -1.16 -4.78 -8.61
N PRO A 76 -0.57 -3.60 -8.86
CA PRO A 76 -1.24 -2.53 -9.61
C PRO A 76 -1.49 -2.93 -11.07
N PRO A 77 -2.39 -2.22 -11.79
CA PRO A 77 -2.58 -2.40 -13.23
C PRO A 77 -1.30 -2.06 -14.01
N ALA A 78 -1.05 -2.75 -15.13
CA ALA A 78 0.21 -2.65 -15.88
C ALA A 78 0.57 -1.23 -16.36
N ASP A 79 -0.44 -0.40 -16.65
CA ASP A 79 -0.25 0.97 -17.11
C ASP A 79 0.23 1.92 -16.00
N SER A 80 0.34 1.43 -14.75
CA SER A 80 0.78 2.26 -13.63
C SER A 80 2.25 2.67 -13.69
N PHE A 81 3.07 1.98 -14.49
CA PHE A 81 4.53 2.20 -14.51
C PHE A 81 4.99 3.31 -15.47
N SER A 82 4.08 3.91 -16.25
CA SER A 82 4.44 4.91 -17.27
C SER A 82 4.51 6.36 -16.75
N GLY A 83 4.33 6.58 -15.45
CA GLY A 83 4.32 7.91 -14.85
C GLY A 83 5.72 8.41 -14.45
N ASN A 84 6.08 9.63 -14.84
CA ASN A 84 7.31 10.32 -14.42
C ASN A 84 7.18 11.02 -13.05
N GLY A 85 6.15 10.69 -12.26
CA GLY A 85 5.91 11.32 -10.96
C GLY A 85 6.56 10.59 -9.79
N SER A 86 6.34 11.09 -8.58
CA SER A 86 6.90 10.55 -7.34
C SER A 86 5.83 10.40 -6.25
N GLY A 87 6.12 9.56 -5.26
CA GLY A 87 5.21 9.24 -4.16
C GLY A 87 3.86 8.75 -4.70
N MET A 88 2.78 9.48 -4.40
CA MET A 88 1.42 9.17 -4.88
C MET A 88 1.20 9.44 -6.36
N ASN A 89 2.02 10.28 -6.99
CA ASN A 89 1.92 10.62 -8.41
C ASN A 89 2.88 9.79 -9.26
N GLY A 90 3.67 8.91 -8.63
CA GLY A 90 4.55 7.96 -9.31
C GLY A 90 3.85 6.64 -9.60
N PRO A 91 4.62 5.57 -9.85
CA PRO A 91 4.08 4.23 -10.02
C PRO A 91 3.18 3.82 -8.85
N LEU A 92 2.04 3.22 -9.16
CA LEU A 92 1.11 2.79 -8.13
C LEU A 92 1.75 1.72 -7.24
N PRO A 93 1.62 1.82 -5.90
CA PRO A 93 2.21 0.86 -4.98
C PRO A 93 1.48 -0.49 -5.04
N ARG A 94 2.17 -1.58 -4.73
CA ARG A 94 1.48 -2.85 -4.39
C ARG A 94 0.63 -2.66 -3.13
N ILE A 95 -0.40 -3.48 -2.96
CA ILE A 95 -1.22 -3.46 -1.74
C ILE A 95 -1.02 -4.77 -0.99
N PHE A 96 -0.81 -4.70 0.31
CA PHE A 96 -0.73 -5.85 1.21
C PHE A 96 -1.83 -5.73 2.27
N ILE A 97 -2.70 -6.73 2.40
CA ILE A 97 -3.80 -6.71 3.37
C ILE A 97 -3.72 -7.98 4.21
N SER A 98 -3.68 -7.82 5.53
CA SER A 98 -3.66 -8.91 6.53
C SER A 98 -4.81 -8.85 7.52
#